data_AF-A0A7S2ED65-F1
#
_entry.id   AF-A0A7S2ED65-F1
#
_cell.length_a   1.000
_cell.length_b   1.000
_cell.length_c   1.000
_cell.angle_alpha   90.00
_cell.angle_beta   90.00
_cell.angle_gamma   90.00
#
_symmetry.space_group_name_H-M   'P 1'
#
loop_
_entity.id
_entity.type
_entity.pdbx_description
1 polymer ?
#
loop_
_entity_poly.entity_id
_entity_poly.type
_entity_poly.pdbx_seq_one_letter_code
_entity_poly.pdbx_strand_id
1 'polypeptide(L)'
;PPYLKTLCLEERDQLAAFREALQSFEYVSPETKNNDEVMKFIYNVVNTRSWPIMEGSDVYNIVPVADFLNHGYRDNVELRYDEDGNCEVILIEDVSPGEPLTLSYGEPTNP
;
A
#
# COMPACT_ATOMS: atom_id res chain seq x y z
N PRO A 1 24.08 -6.05 -13.43
CA PRO A 1 22.72 -6.39 -12.97
C PRO A 1 22.62 -7.20 -11.65
N PRO A 2 23.36 -6.86 -10.57
CA PRO A 2 23.16 -7.47 -9.25
C PRO A 2 21.93 -6.92 -8.50
N TYR A 3 21.59 -5.64 -8.69
CA TYR A 3 20.50 -4.98 -7.96
C TYR A 3 19.11 -5.57 -8.26
N LEU A 4 18.76 -5.72 -9.55
CA LEU A 4 17.49 -6.37 -9.94
C LEU A 4 17.37 -7.78 -9.35
N LYS A 5 18.46 -8.54 -9.33
CA LYS A 5 18.46 -9.88 -8.72
C LYS A 5 18.16 -9.80 -7.22
N THR A 6 18.76 -8.84 -6.51
CA THR A 6 18.49 -8.62 -5.09
C THR A 6 17.02 -8.31 -4.85
N LEU A 7 16.44 -7.34 -5.59
CA LEU A 7 15.03 -6.99 -5.48
C LEU A 7 14.11 -8.19 -5.73
N CYS A 8 14.36 -8.96 -6.80
CA CYS A 8 13.55 -10.15 -7.10
C CYS A 8 13.65 -11.23 -6.01
N LEU A 9 14.79 -11.35 -5.31
CA LEU A 9 14.95 -12.29 -4.21
C LEU A 9 14.19 -11.79 -2.96
N GLU A 10 14.31 -10.50 -2.64
CA GLU A 10 13.61 -9.88 -1.52
C GLU A 10 12.09 -9.99 -1.67
N GLU A 11 11.53 -9.66 -2.85
CA GLU A 11 10.10 -9.80 -3.13
C GLU A 11 9.62 -11.25 -2.98
N ARG A 12 10.45 -12.22 -3.42
CA ARG A 12 10.10 -13.64 -3.31
C ARG A 12 10.08 -14.12 -1.86
N ASP A 13 11.05 -13.66 -1.06
CA ASP A 13 11.13 -14.00 0.34
C ASP A 13 9.98 -13.35 1.14
N GLN A 14 9.60 -12.11 0.80
CA GLN A 14 8.44 -11.43 1.37
C GLN A 14 7.12 -12.14 1.03
N LEU A 15 6.92 -12.57 -0.23
CA LEU A 15 5.73 -13.34 -0.61
C LEU A 15 5.65 -14.69 0.14
N ALA A 16 6.78 -15.35 0.37
CA ALA A 16 6.83 -16.59 1.14
C ALA A 16 6.44 -16.34 2.62
N ALA A 17 6.99 -15.30 3.25
CA ALA A 17 6.66 -14.91 4.61
C ALA A 17 5.17 -14.52 4.74
N PHE A 18 4.61 -13.80 3.77
CA PHE A 18 3.19 -13.45 3.72
C PHE A 18 2.28 -14.70 3.71
N ARG A 19 2.62 -15.70 2.89
CA ARG A 19 1.88 -16.96 2.81
C ARG A 19 1.92 -17.75 4.12
N GLU A 20 3.07 -17.76 4.79
CA GLU A 20 3.23 -18.41 6.09
C GLU A 20 2.40 -17.70 7.17
N ALA A 21 2.50 -16.37 7.24
CA ALA A 21 1.74 -15.56 8.18
C ALA A 21 0.23 -15.77 8.01
N LEU A 22 -0.26 -15.83 6.78
CA LEU A 22 -1.67 -16.07 6.47
C LEU A 22 -2.22 -17.38 7.02
N GLN A 23 -1.37 -18.41 7.20
CA GLN A 23 -1.83 -19.69 7.76
C GLN A 23 -2.38 -19.53 9.18
N SER A 24 -1.85 -18.57 9.95
CA SER A 24 -2.25 -18.31 11.33
C SER A 24 -3.66 -17.71 11.49
N PHE A 25 -4.27 -17.19 10.42
CA PHE A 25 -5.55 -16.47 10.49
C PHE A 25 -6.76 -17.40 10.29
N GLU A 26 -7.49 -17.71 11.35
CA GLU A 26 -8.60 -18.69 11.33
C GLU A 26 -9.82 -18.25 10.50
N TYR A 27 -9.99 -16.95 10.28
CA TYR A 27 -11.16 -16.39 9.57
C TYR A 27 -11.02 -16.37 8.04
N VAL A 28 -9.87 -16.74 7.50
CA VAL A 28 -9.67 -16.91 6.05
C VAL A 28 -9.80 -18.39 5.71
N SER A 29 -10.65 -18.72 4.75
CA SER A 29 -10.92 -20.12 4.42
C SER A 29 -9.67 -20.82 3.85
N PRO A 30 -9.51 -22.14 4.08
CA PRO A 30 -8.41 -22.91 3.48
C PRO A 30 -8.37 -22.83 1.96
N GLU A 31 -9.53 -22.74 1.30
CA GLU A 31 -9.64 -22.61 -0.15
C GLU A 31 -8.98 -21.31 -0.65
N THR A 32 -9.22 -20.19 0.05
CA THR A 32 -8.58 -18.92 -0.26
C THR A 32 -7.08 -18.98 -0.01
N LYS A 33 -6.65 -19.48 1.16
CA LYS A 33 -5.22 -19.55 1.53
C LYS A 33 -4.37 -20.39 0.59
N ASN A 34 -4.94 -21.46 0.04
CA ASN A 34 -4.24 -22.37 -0.86
C ASN A 34 -4.37 -21.99 -2.35
N ASN A 35 -5.03 -20.87 -2.67
CA ASN A 35 -5.14 -20.38 -4.04
C ASN A 35 -3.97 -19.44 -4.37
N ASP A 36 -2.99 -19.95 -5.11
CA ASP A 36 -1.77 -19.21 -5.46
C ASP A 36 -2.04 -17.87 -6.16
N GLU A 37 -3.03 -17.81 -7.05
CA GLU A 37 -3.36 -16.59 -7.80
C GLU A 37 -4.00 -15.54 -6.90
N VAL A 38 -4.89 -15.96 -5.99
CA VAL A 38 -5.49 -15.06 -5.00
C VAL A 38 -4.42 -14.55 -4.03
N MET A 39 -3.48 -15.40 -3.61
CA MET A 39 -2.38 -14.99 -2.72
C MET A 39 -1.46 -13.96 -3.36
N LYS A 40 -1.08 -14.16 -4.63
CA LYS A 40 -0.30 -13.17 -5.40
C LYS A 40 -1.09 -11.87 -5.58
N PHE A 41 -2.38 -11.97 -5.88
CA PHE A 41 -3.24 -10.80 -6.02
C PHE A 41 -3.32 -9.97 -4.74
N ILE A 42 -3.60 -10.61 -3.59
CA ILE A 42 -3.69 -9.90 -2.30
C ILE A 42 -2.33 -9.28 -1.94
N TYR A 43 -1.23 -10.03 -2.10
CA TYR A 43 0.11 -9.50 -1.88
C TYR A 43 0.37 -8.23 -2.70
N ASN A 44 0.06 -8.26 -4.00
CA ASN A 44 0.23 -7.11 -4.88
C ASN A 44 -0.67 -5.93 -4.48
N VAL A 45 -1.91 -6.19 -4.08
CA VAL A 45 -2.81 -5.14 -3.58
C VAL A 45 -2.21 -4.47 -2.35
N VAL A 46 -1.80 -5.24 -1.33
CA VAL A 46 -1.20 -4.68 -0.11
C VAL A 46 0.08 -3.92 -0.44
N ASN A 47 0.97 -4.49 -1.26
CA ASN A 47 2.26 -3.89 -1.60
C ASN A 47 2.13 -2.57 -2.40
N THR A 48 1.03 -2.38 -3.12
CA THR A 48 0.85 -1.20 -3.99
C THR A 48 -0.18 -0.19 -3.49
N ARG A 49 -0.99 -0.56 -2.49
CA ARG A 49 -2.13 0.24 -2.01
C ARG A 49 -2.16 0.49 -0.51
N SER A 50 -1.26 -0.13 0.26
CA SER A 50 -1.15 0.15 1.69
C SER A 50 -0.32 1.41 1.95
N TRP A 51 -0.63 2.09 3.04
CA TRP A 51 -0.01 3.32 3.47
C TRP A 51 0.44 3.21 4.92
N PRO A 52 1.60 3.79 5.29
CA PRO A 52 2.03 3.81 6.69
C PRO A 52 1.09 4.70 7.51
N ILE A 53 0.83 4.31 8.76
CA ILE A 53 -0.03 5.10 9.67
C ILE A 53 0.61 6.46 10.01
N MET A 54 1.94 6.52 10.00
CA MET A 54 2.72 7.74 10.16
C MET A 54 4.04 7.58 9.42
N GLU A 55 4.67 8.68 9.05
CA GLU A 55 5.98 8.65 8.40
C GLU A 55 6.99 7.86 9.26
N GLY A 56 7.66 6.88 8.64
CA GLY A 56 8.59 5.98 9.32
C GLY A 56 7.94 4.83 10.10
N SER A 57 6.63 4.62 10.00
CA SER A 57 5.94 3.48 10.63
C SER A 57 6.22 2.16 9.90
N ASP A 58 6.39 1.09 10.67
CA ASP A 58 6.37 -0.30 10.18
C ASP A 58 4.94 -0.87 10.08
N VAL A 59 3.92 -0.07 10.46
CA VAL A 59 2.52 -0.47 10.42
C VAL A 59 1.84 0.20 9.24
N TYR A 60 1.29 -0.63 8.36
CA TYR A 60 0.65 -0.22 7.12
C TYR A 60 -0.82 -0.63 7.11
N ASN A 61 -1.67 0.26 6.61
CA ASN A 61 -3.10 0.03 6.44
C ASN A 61 -3.50 0.27 4.98
N ILE A 62 -4.49 -0.49 4.52
CA ILE A 62 -5.25 -0.08 3.34
C ILE A 62 -6.28 0.95 3.82
N VAL A 63 -6.26 2.14 3.22
CA VAL A 63 -7.22 3.20 3.50
C VAL A 63 -8.25 3.22 2.37
N PRO A 64 -9.46 2.67 2.57
CA PRO A 64 -10.46 2.63 1.52
C PRO A 64 -10.77 4.04 0.99
N VAL A 65 -11.01 4.15 -0.31
CA VAL A 65 -11.29 5.42 -1.02
C VAL A 65 -10.02 6.24 -1.26
N ALA A 66 -9.17 6.41 -0.25
CA ALA A 66 -7.87 7.07 -0.43
C ALA A 66 -6.93 6.25 -1.33
N ASP A 67 -7.03 4.91 -1.28
CA ASP A 67 -6.27 3.99 -2.12
C ASP A 67 -6.58 4.08 -3.63
N PHE A 68 -7.67 4.76 -4.01
CA PHE A 68 -8.00 5.08 -5.40
C PHE A 68 -7.32 6.36 -5.92
N LEU A 69 -6.79 7.21 -5.04
CA LEU A 69 -6.10 8.45 -5.46
C LEU A 69 -4.81 8.08 -6.17
N ASN A 70 -4.63 8.58 -7.39
CA ASN A 70 -3.45 8.27 -8.18
C ASN A 70 -2.22 9.01 -7.66
N HIS A 71 -1.05 8.51 -8.06
CA HIS A 71 0.19 9.23 -7.84
C HIS A 71 0.23 10.54 -8.64
N GLY A 72 0.65 11.63 -7.99
CA GLY A 72 1.02 12.89 -8.65
C GLY A 72 2.43 13.32 -8.25
N TYR A 73 3.22 13.78 -9.22
CA TYR A 73 4.52 14.44 -8.93
C TYR A 73 4.32 15.75 -8.16
N ARG A 74 3.21 16.43 -8.43
CA ARG A 74 2.64 17.47 -7.57
C ARG A 74 1.34 16.91 -7.05
N ASP A 75 1.40 16.38 -5.85
CA ASP A 75 0.25 15.97 -5.07
C ASP A 75 -0.46 17.19 -4.50
N ASN A 76 -1.78 17.08 -4.39
CA ASN A 76 -2.65 18.12 -3.85
C ASN A 76 -3.43 17.64 -2.63
N VAL A 77 -3.14 16.41 -2.19
CA VAL A 77 -3.71 15.76 -1.02
C VAL A 77 -2.60 15.12 -0.19
N GLU A 78 -2.77 15.14 1.13
CA GLU A 78 -2.00 14.34 2.08
C GLU A 78 -2.94 13.43 2.91
N LEU A 79 -2.41 12.32 3.42
CA LEU A 79 -3.10 11.48 4.40
C LEU A 79 -2.63 11.85 5.80
N ARG A 80 -3.57 12.06 6.73
CA ARG A 80 -3.27 12.24 8.16
C ARG A 80 -4.08 11.29 9.00
N TYR A 81 -3.50 10.82 10.09
CA TYR A 81 -4.21 10.05 11.10
C TYR A 81 -4.42 10.92 12.33
N ASP A 82 -5.65 10.91 12.85
CA ASP A 82 -5.98 11.60 14.10
C ASP A 82 -5.61 10.74 15.33
N GLU A 83 -5.85 11.27 16.53
CA GLU A 83 -5.56 10.57 17.80
C GLU A 83 -6.40 9.29 18.00
N ASP A 84 -7.55 9.20 17.33
CA ASP A 84 -8.45 8.04 17.38
C ASP A 84 -8.10 6.99 16.31
N GLY A 85 -7.12 7.26 15.44
CA GLY A 85 -6.67 6.38 14.38
C GLY A 85 -7.52 6.45 13.10
N ASN A 86 -8.38 7.46 12.96
CA ASN A 86 -9.10 7.71 11.72
C ASN A 86 -8.15 8.32 10.68
N CYS A 87 -8.28 7.91 9.42
CA CYS A 87 -7.52 8.47 8.33
C CYS A 87 -8.32 9.57 7.62
N GLU A 88 -7.76 10.77 7.57
CA GLU A 88 -8.29 11.93 6.87
C GLU A 88 -7.52 12.19 5.58
N VAL A 89 -8.26 12.57 4.53
CA VAL A 89 -7.74 12.96 3.23
C VAL A 89 -7.84 14.49 3.15
N ILE A 90 -6.71 15.18 3.22
CA ILE A 90 -6.66 16.63 3.40
C ILE A 90 -6.08 17.29 2.16
N LEU A 91 -6.76 18.32 1.65
CA LEU A 91 -6.22 19.18 0.59
C LEU A 91 -5.04 20.01 1.12
N ILE A 92 -3.92 19.99 0.41
CA ILE A 92 -2.74 20.83 0.73
C ILE A 92 -2.62 22.07 -0.16
N GLU A 93 -3.45 22.14 -1.20
CA GLU A 93 -3.61 23.30 -2.07
C GLU A 93 -5.07 23.45 -2.52
N ASP A 94 -5.42 24.61 -3.07
CA ASP A 94 -6.74 24.84 -3.66
C ASP A 94 -6.90 24.02 -4.95
N VAL A 95 -7.99 23.23 -5.03
CA VAL A 95 -8.30 22.37 -6.18
C VAL A 95 -9.66 22.76 -6.76
N SER A 96 -9.72 22.94 -8.08
CA SER A 96 -10.96 23.30 -8.78
C SER A 96 -11.88 22.09 -8.96
N PRO A 97 -13.21 22.29 -9.06
CA PRO A 97 -14.14 21.20 -9.35
C PRO A 97 -13.78 20.44 -10.63
N GLY A 98 -13.63 19.12 -10.50
CA GLY A 98 -13.28 18.23 -11.61
C GLY A 98 -11.79 18.04 -11.84
N GLU A 99 -10.93 18.76 -11.12
CA GLU A 99 -9.50 18.46 -11.10
C GLU A 99 -9.24 17.17 -10.31
N PRO A 100 -8.25 16.35 -10.73
CA PRO A 100 -7.94 15.11 -10.07
C PRO A 100 -7.28 15.37 -8.70
N LEU A 101 -7.67 14.57 -7.71
CA LEU A 101 -6.97 14.47 -6.44
C LEU A 101 -5.85 13.43 -6.54
N THR A 102 -4.65 13.79 -6.10
CA THR A 102 -3.44 12.98 -6.24
C THR A 102 -2.61 12.96 -4.96
N LEU A 103 -1.98 11.81 -4.68
CA LEU A 103 -1.06 11.58 -3.56
C LEU A 103 0.38 11.41 -4.06
N SER A 104 1.38 11.72 -3.23
CA SER A 104 2.76 11.29 -3.50
C SER A 104 3.01 9.88 -2.92
N TYR A 105 3.17 8.87 -3.77
CA TYR A 105 3.39 7.47 -3.32
C TYR A 105 4.80 7.23 -2.75
N GLY A 106 5.68 8.24 -2.76
CA GLY A 106 7.06 8.10 -2.31
C GLY A 106 7.99 9.07 -3.02
N GLU A 107 9.31 8.84 -2.86
CA GLU A 107 10.30 9.80 -3.34
C GLU A 107 10.28 9.99 -4.86
N PRO A 108 10.51 11.22 -5.34
CA PRO A 108 10.43 11.59 -6.76
C PRO A 108 11.46 10.90 -7.66
N THR A 109 12.41 10.16 -7.09
CA THR A 109 13.35 9.34 -7.83
C THR A 109 12.93 7.87 -7.77
N ASN A 110 12.18 7.44 -8.79
CA ASN A 110 12.30 6.06 -9.23
C ASN A 110 13.81 5.81 -9.53
N PRO A 111 14.45 4.77 -8.96
CA PRO A 111 15.84 4.45 -9.26
C PRO A 111 16.10 4.12 -10.73
#